data_AF-A0A517M6G8-F1
#
_entry.id   AF-A0A517M6G8-F1
#
_cell.length_a   1.000
_cell.length_b   1.000
_cell.length_c   1.000
_cell.angle_alpha   90.00
_cell.angle_beta   90.00
_cell.angle_gamma   90.00
#
_symmetry.space_group_name_H-M   'P 1'
#
loop_
_entity.id
_entity.type
_entity.pdbx_description
1 polymer ?
#
loop_
_entity_poly.entity_id
_entity_poly.type
_entity_poly.pdbx_seq_one_letter_code
_entity_poly.pdbx_strand_id
1 'polypeptide(L)'
;MYDQREKALRDHEWRLAAAREEGEKIGEARGEAKGEARGVVLGRIQILQSILSMTVSSEAALRDATTEQLIEIEADLQRIARARGQA
;
A
#
# COMPACT_ATOMS: atom_id res chain seq x y z
N MET A 1 9.86 2.16 50.50
CA MET A 1 9.10 1.00 49.96
C MET A 1 7.95 1.42 49.06
N TYR A 2 7.23 2.52 49.33
CA TYR A 2 6.19 3.06 48.43
C TYR A 2 6.74 3.54 47.07
N ASP A 3 7.88 4.25 47.07
CA ASP A 3 8.46 4.83 45.85
C ASP A 3 8.87 3.80 44.78
N GLN A 4 9.29 2.60 45.18
CA GLN A 4 9.72 1.57 44.22
C GLN A 4 8.52 1.00 43.44
N ARG A 5 7.36 0.89 44.09
CA ARG A 5 6.15 0.36 43.47
C ARG A 5 5.51 1.40 42.54
N GLU A 6 5.50 2.66 42.96
CA GLU A 6 5.04 3.78 42.13
C GLU A 6 5.94 3.99 40.91
N LYS A 7 7.26 3.91 41.09
CA LYS A 7 8.23 3.92 39.99
C LYS A 7 7.98 2.77 39.00
N ALA A 8 7.77 1.56 39.49
CA ALA A 8 7.52 0.40 38.64
C ALA A 8 6.22 0.55 37.82
N LEU A 9 5.16 1.11 38.42
CA LEU A 9 3.91 1.40 37.71
C LEU A 9 4.15 2.45 36.61
N ARG A 10 4.86 3.53 36.93
CA ARG A 10 5.19 4.58 35.97
C ARG A 10 6.06 4.08 34.82
N ASP A 11 7.08 3.27 35.12
CA ASP A 11 7.96 2.66 34.11
C ASP A 11 7.16 1.70 33.20
N HIS A 12 6.18 0.99 33.76
CA HIS A 12 5.29 0.12 33.00
C HIS A 12 4.33 0.92 32.10
N GLU A 13 3.71 1.98 32.63
CA GLU A 13 2.86 2.89 31.85
C GLU A 13 3.65 3.56 30.73
N TRP A 14 4.88 4.01 31.00
CA TRP A 14 5.77 4.56 29.99
C TRP A 14 6.10 3.54 28.89
N ARG A 15 6.41 2.30 29.25
CA ARG A 15 6.65 1.24 28.25
C ARG A 15 5.42 0.95 27.41
N LEU A 16 4.23 0.93 28.01
CA LEU A 16 2.98 0.73 27.27
C LEU A 16 2.69 1.89 26.32
N ALA A 17 2.89 3.14 26.77
CA ALA A 17 2.71 4.32 25.95
C ALA A 17 3.67 4.32 24.76
N ALA A 18 4.96 4.05 25.02
CA ALA A 18 5.98 3.95 23.97
C ALA A 18 5.65 2.85 22.95
N ALA A 19 5.22 1.67 23.40
CA ALA A 19 4.85 0.57 22.52
C ALA A 19 3.62 0.91 21.64
N ARG A 20 2.65 1.67 22.17
CA ARG A 20 1.50 2.15 21.39
C ARG A 20 1.93 3.17 20.33
N GLU A 21 2.72 4.16 20.73
CA GLU A 21 3.23 5.19 19.82
C GLU A 21 4.06 4.56 18.69
N GLU A 22 4.93 3.60 19.03
CA GLU A 22 5.70 2.86 18.02
C GLU A 22 4.78 2.05 17.09
N GLY A 23 3.76 1.39 17.64
CA GLY A 23 2.76 0.66 16.86
C GLY A 23 2.01 1.54 15.87
N GLU A 24 1.61 2.75 16.29
CA GLU A 24 0.95 3.74 15.43
C GLU A 24 1.88 4.21 14.30
N LYS A 25 3.12 4.59 14.63
CA LYS A 25 4.12 5.00 13.62
C LYS A 25 4.41 3.91 12.61
N ILE A 26 4.57 2.66 13.06
CA ILE A 26 4.77 1.52 12.16
C ILE A 26 3.53 1.28 11.29
N GLY A 27 2.33 1.41 11.87
CA GLY A 27 1.07 1.29 11.16
C GLY A 27 0.92 2.31 10.04
N GLU A 28 1.18 3.58 10.34
CA GLU A 28 1.15 4.69 9.39
C GLU A 28 2.16 4.48 8.27
N ALA A 29 3.44 4.24 8.60
CA ALA A 29 4.49 4.01 7.60
C ALA A 29 4.18 2.80 6.69
N ARG A 30 3.60 1.72 7.23
CA ARG A 30 3.16 0.58 6.42
C ARG A 30 1.96 0.92 5.54
N GLY A 31 1.02 1.73 6.05
CA GLY A 31 -0.14 2.19 5.31
C GLY A 31 0.26 3.05 4.12
N GLU A 32 1.12 4.03 4.34
CA GLU A 32 1.68 4.91 3.29
C GLU A 32 2.42 4.10 2.23
N ALA A 33 3.38 3.25 2.63
CA ALA A 33 4.15 2.44 1.69
C ALA A 33 3.26 1.53 0.82
N LYS A 34 2.21 0.92 1.41
CA LYS A 34 1.24 0.12 0.66
C LYS A 34 0.39 0.99 -0.28
N GLY A 35 -0.05 2.15 0.18
CA GLY A 35 -0.84 3.10 -0.61
C GLY A 35 -0.07 3.60 -1.83
N GLU A 36 1.19 4.01 -1.64
CA GLU A 36 2.08 4.46 -2.71
C GLU A 36 2.34 3.35 -3.74
N ALA A 37 2.73 2.15 -3.28
CA ALA A 37 2.98 1.01 -4.17
C ALA A 37 1.74 0.69 -5.01
N ARG A 38 0.56 0.72 -4.40
CA ARG A 38 -0.70 0.48 -5.10
C ARG A 38 -1.02 1.60 -6.09
N GLY A 39 -0.83 2.86 -5.71
CA GLY A 39 -1.02 4.01 -6.60
C GLY A 39 -0.14 3.95 -7.85
N VAL A 40 1.10 3.50 -7.71
CA VAL A 40 2.02 3.29 -8.85
C VAL A 40 1.45 2.25 -9.83
N VAL A 41 0.96 1.11 -9.34
CA VAL A 41 0.37 0.06 -10.20
C VAL A 41 -0.88 0.58 -10.90
N LEU A 42 -1.76 1.30 -10.20
CA LEU A 42 -2.96 1.92 -10.77
C LEU A 42 -2.63 2.86 -11.94
N GLY A 43 -1.66 3.76 -11.74
CA GLY A 43 -1.23 4.68 -12.79
C GLY A 43 -0.64 3.95 -14.00
N ARG A 44 0.16 2.90 -13.78
CA ARG A 44 0.72 2.08 -14.87
C ARG A 44 -0.37 1.38 -15.68
N ILE A 45 -1.39 0.82 -15.03
CA ILE A 45 -2.54 0.20 -15.71
C ILE A 45 -3.23 1.21 -16.62
N GLN A 46 -3.55 2.41 -16.10
CA GLN A 46 -4.23 3.45 -16.89
C GLN A 46 -3.39 3.92 -18.08
N ILE A 47 -2.08 4.08 -17.90
CA ILE A 47 -1.15 4.44 -18.98
C ILE A 47 -1.12 3.33 -20.04
N LEU A 48 -0.98 2.07 -19.63
CA LEU A 48 -0.96 0.95 -20.57
C LEU A 48 -2.29 0.84 -21.34
N GLN A 49 -3.43 0.99 -20.68
CA GLN A 49 -4.74 1.02 -21.34
C GLN A 49 -4.81 2.15 -22.39
N SER A 50 -4.34 3.35 -22.05
CA SER A 50 -4.31 4.49 -22.96
C SER A 50 -3.43 4.22 -24.19
N ILE A 51 -2.21 3.71 -24.00
CA ILE A 51 -1.27 3.37 -25.09
C ILE A 51 -1.84 2.26 -25.98
N LEU A 52 -2.52 1.28 -25.39
CA LEU A 52 -3.19 0.19 -26.10
C LEU A 52 -4.51 0.60 -26.75
N SER A 53 -4.94 1.87 -26.61
CA SER A 53 -6.22 2.37 -27.12
C SER A 53 -7.42 1.60 -26.55
N MET A 54 -7.29 1.11 -25.32
CA MET A 54 -8.36 0.47 -24.56
C MET A 54 -9.11 1.52 -23.72
N THR A 55 -10.32 1.19 -23.29
CA THR A 55 -11.05 2.02 -22.33
C THR A 55 -10.27 2.11 -21.02
N VAL A 56 -9.90 3.32 -20.61
CA VAL A 56 -9.17 3.57 -19.36
C VAL A 56 -10.11 3.35 -18.18
N SER A 57 -9.71 2.50 -17.25
CA SER A 57 -10.45 2.24 -16.02
C SER A 57 -10.41 3.46 -15.10
N SER A 58 -11.56 3.77 -14.49
CA SER A 58 -11.61 4.81 -13.46
C SER A 58 -10.83 4.37 -12.21
N GLU A 59 -10.32 5.34 -11.46
CA GLU A 59 -9.62 5.05 -10.20
C GLU A 59 -10.52 4.27 -9.23
N ALA A 60 -11.80 4.63 -9.15
CA ALA A 60 -12.77 3.93 -8.30
C ALA A 60 -12.89 2.44 -8.67
N ALA A 61 -12.99 2.11 -9.96
CA ALA A 61 -13.10 0.73 -10.42
C ALA A 61 -11.87 -0.12 -10.05
N LEU A 62 -10.68 0.49 -10.05
CA LEU A 62 -9.45 -0.20 -9.71
C LEU A 62 -9.15 -0.21 -8.20
N ARG A 63 -9.72 0.73 -7.42
CA ARG A 63 -9.65 0.72 -5.94
C ARG A 63 -10.40 -0.45 -5.31
N ASP A 64 -11.41 -0.98 -5.96
CA ASP A 64 -12.16 -2.14 -5.46
C ASP A 64 -11.43 -3.47 -5.72
N ALA A 65 -10.46 -3.49 -6.65
CA ALA A 65 -9.67 -4.68 -6.97
C ALA A 65 -8.56 -4.95 -5.93
N THR A 66 -8.26 -6.21 -5.63
CA THR A 66 -7.14 -6.55 -4.74
C THR A 66 -5.78 -6.22 -5.38
N THR A 67 -4.73 -6.13 -4.57
CA THR A 67 -3.37 -5.88 -5.07
C THR A 67 -2.95 -6.94 -6.09
N GLU A 68 -3.29 -8.21 -5.85
CA GLU A 68 -3.01 -9.34 -6.72
C GLU A 68 -3.73 -9.19 -8.07
N GLN A 69 -5.01 -8.82 -8.05
CA GLN A 69 -5.78 -8.56 -9.27
C GLN A 69 -5.19 -7.40 -10.08
N LEU A 70 -4.73 -6.34 -9.42
CA LEU A 70 -4.07 -5.22 -10.10
C LEU A 70 -2.75 -5.64 -10.76
N ILE A 71 -1.96 -6.49 -10.10
CA ILE A 71 -0.72 -7.04 -10.66
C ILE A 71 -1.02 -7.92 -11.89
N GLU A 72 -2.05 -8.76 -11.82
CA GLU A 72 -2.49 -9.58 -12.95
C GLU A 72 -2.93 -8.72 -14.14
N ILE A 73 -3.75 -7.70 -13.90
CA ILE A 73 -4.17 -6.74 -14.95
C ILE A 73 -2.96 -6.03 -15.56
N GLU A 74 -2.02 -5.54 -14.75
CA GLU A 74 -0.80 -4.89 -15.25
C GLU A 74 0.02 -5.86 -16.12
N ALA A 75 0.22 -7.11 -15.66
CA ALA A 75 0.98 -8.13 -16.39
C ALA A 75 0.33 -8.46 -17.74
N ASP A 76 -0.99 -8.55 -17.80
CA ASP A 76 -1.75 -8.82 -19.02
C ASP A 76 -1.58 -7.68 -20.03
N LEU A 77 -1.73 -6.44 -19.59
CA LEU A 77 -1.53 -5.27 -20.43
C LEU A 77 -0.10 -5.16 -20.94
N GLN A 78 0.90 -5.45 -20.10
CA GLN A 78 2.30 -5.49 -20.51
C GLN A 78 2.55 -6.57 -21.58
N ARG A 79 1.94 -7.77 -21.44
CA ARG A 79 2.05 -8.84 -22.46
C ARG A 79 1.49 -8.38 -23.80
N ILE A 80 0.32 -7.74 -23.80
CA ILE A 80 -0.31 -7.21 -25.01
C ILE A 80 0.56 -6.12 -25.66
N ALA A 81 1.08 -5.18 -24.86
CA ALA A 81 1.93 -4.10 -25.36
C ALA A 81 3.22 -4.64 -26.00
N ARG A 82 3.86 -5.65 -25.40
CA ARG A 82 5.05 -6.29 -25.97
C ARG A 82 4.75 -7.01 -27.28
N ALA A 83 3.63 -7.74 -27.35
CA ALA A 83 3.23 -8.43 -28.57
C ALA A 83 2.98 -7.46 -29.73
N ARG A 84 2.37 -6.29 -29.46
CA ARG A 84 2.14 -5.24 -30.46
C ARG A 84 3.43 -4.59 -30.97
N GLY A 85 4.44 -4.46 -30.12
CA GLY A 85 5.74 -3.88 -30.52
C GLY A 85 6.63 -4.82 -31.35
N GLN A 86 6.27 -6.10 -31.47
CA GLN A 86 7.02 -7.09 -32.25
C GLN A 86 6.42 -7.35 -33.65
N ALA A 87 5.30 -6.69 -33.98
CA ALA A 87 4.62 -6.76 -35.28
C ALA A 87 4.90 -5.48 -36.09
#